data_AF-A0A953QWZ3-F1
#
_entry.id   AF-A0A953QWZ3-F1
#
_cell.length_a   1.000
_cell.length_b   1.000
_cell.length_c   1.000
_cell.angle_alpha   90.00
_cell.angle_beta   90.00
_cell.angle_gamma   90.00
#
_symmetry.space_group_name_H-M   'P 1'
#
loop_
_entity.id
_entity.type
_entity.pdbx_description
1 polymer ?
#
loop_
_entity_poly.entity_id
_entity_poly.type
_entity_poly.pdbx_seq_one_letter_code
_entity_poly.pdbx_strand_id
1 'polypeptide(L)'
;MSGFVDNAVEILAAAESAVQSGHTPSDLTILITPEGAIRMIADSDWPLDSLQLHHGAKMAYRVSQSAAHVRVEGRAGSRTCLFETAKPEWAARLLRQRQPLLLNGVY
;
A
#
# COMPACT_ATOMS: atom_id res chain seq x y z
N MET A 1 9.30 -14.83 9.46
CA MET A 1 8.07 -14.32 8.83
C MET A 1 7.80 -15.11 7.55
N SER A 2 6.57 -15.10 7.04
CA SER A 2 6.26 -15.81 5.79
C SER A 2 6.53 -14.88 4.61
N GLY A 3 7.14 -15.36 3.53
CA GLY A 3 7.43 -14.53 2.34
C GLY A 3 6.23 -13.77 1.76
N PHE A 4 5.00 -14.22 2.01
CA PHE A 4 3.78 -13.47 1.70
C PHE A 4 3.69 -12.10 2.40
N VAL A 5 4.02 -12.04 3.69
CA VAL A 5 3.97 -10.81 4.49
C VAL A 5 5.19 -9.94 4.17
N ASP A 6 6.37 -10.56 4.02
CA ASP A 6 7.60 -9.84 3.72
C ASP A 6 7.48 -9.10 2.38
N ASN A 7 6.94 -9.75 1.35
CA ASN A 7 6.62 -9.13 0.08
C ASN A 7 5.67 -7.92 0.23
N ALA A 8 4.63 -8.03 1.05
CA ALA A 8 3.68 -6.92 1.24
C ALA A 8 4.34 -5.70 1.88
N VAL A 9 5.26 -5.91 2.83
CA VAL A 9 6.03 -4.85 3.48
C VAL A 9 7.00 -4.20 2.49
N GLU A 10 7.70 -4.99 1.68
CA GLU A 10 8.59 -4.47 0.64
C GLU A 10 7.84 -3.67 -0.43
N ILE A 11 6.67 -4.16 -0.87
CA ILE A 11 5.79 -3.45 -1.81
C ILE A 11 5.34 -2.12 -1.22
N LEU A 12 4.96 -2.08 0.05
CA LEU A 12 4.57 -0.83 0.72
C LEU A 12 5.74 0.17 0.73
N ALA A 13 6.92 -0.28 1.15
CA ALA A 13 8.11 0.58 1.19
C ALA A 13 8.46 1.15 -0.19
N ALA A 14 8.33 0.35 -1.25
CA ALA A 14 8.53 0.81 -2.62
C ALA A 14 7.47 1.85 -3.04
N ALA A 15 6.20 1.62 -2.70
CA ALA A 15 5.13 2.55 -2.99
C ALA A 15 5.28 3.88 -2.22
N GLU A 16 5.71 3.84 -0.96
CA GLU A 16 6.06 5.02 -0.15
C GLU A 16 7.19 5.83 -0.79
N SER A 17 8.27 5.15 -1.21
CA SER A 17 9.41 5.80 -1.85
C SER A 17 9.02 6.50 -3.17
N ALA A 18 8.12 5.89 -3.95
CA ALA A 18 7.57 6.50 -5.16
C ALA A 18 6.79 7.79 -4.84
N VAL A 19 5.92 7.75 -3.82
CA VAL A 19 5.15 8.92 -3.37
C VAL A 19 6.05 10.04 -2.88
N GLN A 20 7.06 9.73 -2.05
CA GLN A 20 8.03 10.71 -1.56
C GLN A 20 8.83 11.37 -2.70
N SER A 21 9.03 10.65 -3.81
CA SER A 21 9.70 11.14 -5.01
C SER A 21 8.76 11.93 -5.95
N GLY A 22 7.55 12.29 -5.50
CA GLY A 22 6.58 13.06 -6.28
C GLY A 22 5.83 12.25 -7.34
N HIS A 23 6.02 10.92 -7.39
CA HIS A 23 5.25 10.07 -8.29
C HIS A 23 3.94 9.67 -7.62
N THR A 24 2.87 9.68 -8.38
CA THR A 24 1.55 9.25 -7.92
C THR A 24 1.33 7.86 -8.52
N PRO A 25 1.69 6.76 -7.83
CA PRO A 25 1.52 5.42 -8.40
C PRO A 25 0.05 5.19 -8.73
N SER A 26 -0.26 4.80 -9.96
CA SER A 26 -1.60 4.33 -10.31
C SER A 26 -1.96 3.11 -9.47
N ASP A 27 -3.25 2.83 -9.32
CA ASP A 27 -3.68 1.63 -8.64
C ASP A 27 -3.12 0.43 -9.40
N LEU A 28 -2.46 -0.47 -8.66
CA LEU A 28 -1.61 -1.49 -9.25
C LEU A 28 -1.85 -2.83 -8.56
N THR A 29 -2.12 -3.86 -9.36
CA THR A 29 -2.19 -5.23 -8.90
C THR A 29 -0.93 -5.99 -9.30
N ILE A 30 -0.28 -6.60 -8.32
CA ILE A 30 0.94 -7.41 -8.49
C ILE A 30 0.56 -8.88 -8.22
N LEU A 31 0.81 -9.74 -9.19
CA LEU A 31 0.55 -11.16 -9.13
C LEU A 31 1.88 -11.92 -9.17
N ILE A 32 2.06 -12.86 -8.26
CA ILE A 32 3.26 -13.71 -8.19
C ILE A 32 2.81 -15.16 -8.39
N THR A 33 3.30 -15.80 -9.45
CA THR A 33 2.98 -17.21 -9.76
C THR A 33 3.73 -18.16 -8.82
N PRO A 34 3.37 -19.45 -8.76
CA PRO A 34 4.10 -20.44 -7.96
C PRO A 34 5.59 -20.54 -8.31
N GLU A 35 5.95 -20.27 -9.56
CA GLU A 35 7.31 -20.27 -10.11
C GLU A 35 8.07 -18.96 -9.79
N GLY A 36 7.39 -17.99 -9.18
CA GLY A 36 7.96 -16.69 -8.83
C GLY A 36 7.88 -15.64 -9.95
N ALA A 37 7.20 -15.92 -11.06
CA ALA A 37 7.01 -14.91 -12.10
C ALA A 37 6.12 -13.78 -11.59
N ILE A 38 6.52 -12.53 -11.88
CA ILE A 38 5.78 -11.32 -11.48
C ILE A 38 5.00 -10.79 -12.67
N ARG A 39 3.71 -10.54 -12.46
CA ARG A 39 2.83 -9.85 -13.41
C ARG A 39 2.24 -8.62 -12.74
N MET A 40 2.22 -7.51 -13.48
CA MET A 40 1.67 -6.24 -13.03
C MET A 40 0.46 -5.87 -13.88
N ILE A 41 -0.63 -5.45 -13.25
CA ILE A 41 -1.87 -5.03 -13.89
C ILE A 41 -2.24 -3.68 -13.31
N ALA A 42 -2.23 -2.63 -14.13
CA ALA A 42 -2.70 -1.31 -13.73
C ALA A 42 -4.23 -1.25 -13.72
N ASP A 43 -4.80 -0.47 -12.80
CA ASP A 43 -6.18 -0.01 -12.79
C ASP A 43 -7.22 -1.15 -12.95
N SER A 44 -7.05 -2.22 -12.17
CA SER A 44 -7.94 -3.38 -12.21
C SER A 44 -9.03 -3.31 -11.14
N ASP A 45 -10.29 -3.31 -11.58
CA ASP A 45 -11.46 -3.35 -10.69
C ASP A 45 -11.82 -4.76 -10.21
N TRP A 46 -11.13 -5.80 -10.70
CA TRP A 46 -11.44 -7.18 -10.32
C TRP A 46 -11.03 -7.45 -8.87
N PRO A 47 -11.82 -8.21 -8.10
CA PRO A 47 -11.41 -8.68 -6.78
C PRO A 47 -10.08 -9.45 -6.81
N LEU A 48 -9.28 -9.30 -5.75
CA LEU A 48 -7.95 -9.93 -5.65
C LEU A 48 -7.99 -11.46 -5.74
N ASP A 49 -9.02 -12.09 -5.19
CA ASP A 49 -9.25 -13.54 -5.28
C ASP A 49 -9.60 -13.99 -6.71
N SER A 50 -10.43 -13.23 -7.43
CA SER A 50 -10.72 -13.47 -8.84
C SER A 50 -9.47 -13.36 -9.70
N LEU A 51 -8.64 -12.33 -9.49
CA LEU A 51 -7.37 -12.18 -10.20
C LEU A 51 -6.39 -13.30 -9.86
N GLN A 52 -6.33 -13.69 -8.59
CA GLN A 52 -5.51 -14.80 -8.15
C GLN A 52 -5.88 -16.11 -8.87
N LEU A 53 -7.18 -16.44 -8.90
CA LEU A 53 -7.69 -17.64 -9.55
C LEU A 53 -7.49 -17.60 -11.07
N HIS A 54 -7.88 -16.50 -11.70
CA HIS A 54 -7.82 -16.34 -13.16
C HIS A 54 -6.40 -16.42 -13.71
N HIS A 55 -5.41 -15.90 -12.97
CA HIS A 55 -4.01 -15.90 -13.39
C HIS A 55 -3.17 -17.01 -12.76
N GLY A 56 -3.76 -17.90 -11.96
CA GLY A 56 -3.03 -18.97 -11.27
C GLY A 56 -1.96 -18.45 -10.30
N ALA A 57 -2.17 -17.27 -9.71
CA ALA A 57 -1.17 -16.66 -8.84
C ALA A 57 -1.13 -17.34 -7.46
N LYS A 58 0.07 -17.57 -6.94
CA LYS A 58 0.26 -18.03 -5.56
C LYS A 58 0.01 -16.90 -4.55
N MET A 59 0.37 -15.68 -4.94
CA MET A 59 0.20 -14.47 -4.14
C MET A 59 -0.30 -13.35 -5.04
N ALA A 60 -1.21 -12.53 -4.53
CA ALA A 60 -1.73 -11.35 -5.20
C ALA A 60 -1.68 -10.16 -4.23
N TYR A 61 -1.27 -9.00 -4.71
CA TYR A 61 -1.24 -7.77 -3.94
C TYR A 61 -1.88 -6.64 -4.72
N ARG A 62 -2.63 -5.77 -4.04
CA ARG A 62 -3.16 -4.53 -4.59
C ARG A 62 -2.56 -3.36 -3.86
N VAL A 63 -1.85 -2.52 -4.60
CA VAL A 63 -1.43 -1.20 -4.17
C VAL A 63 -2.54 -0.24 -4.56
N SER A 64 -3.06 0.47 -3.56
CA SER A 64 -4.00 1.57 -3.76
C SER A 64 -3.53 2.79 -2.99
N GLN A 65 -3.92 3.96 -3.44
CA GLN A 65 -3.60 5.18 -2.73
C GLN A 65 -4.73 6.19 -2.73
N SER A 66 -4.75 7.00 -1.69
CA SER A 66 -5.60 8.18 -1.58
C SER A 66 -4.72 9.43 -1.40
N ALA A 67 -5.36 10.59 -1.23
CA ALA A 67 -4.65 11.80 -0.84
C ALA A 67 -3.95 11.68 0.53
N ALA A 68 -4.39 10.74 1.38
CA ALA A 68 -3.94 10.65 2.76
C ALA A 68 -3.08 9.41 3.05
N HIS A 69 -3.24 8.34 2.27
CA HIS A 69 -2.64 7.03 2.58
C HIS A 69 -2.14 6.29 1.34
N VAL A 70 -1.14 5.45 1.56
CA VAL A 70 -0.75 4.36 0.65
C VAL A 70 -1.09 3.05 1.33
N ARG A 71 -1.73 2.13 0.58
CA ARG A 71 -2.25 0.88 1.11
C ARG A 71 -1.81 -0.29 0.22
N VAL A 72 -1.43 -1.39 0.87
CA VAL A 72 -1.16 -2.68 0.24
C VAL A 72 -2.08 -3.73 0.84
N GLU A 73 -2.97 -4.26 0.02
CA GLU A 73 -3.80 -5.42 0.34
C GLU A 73 -3.14 -6.66 -0.26
N GLY A 74 -3.03 -7.76 0.48
CA GLY A 74 -2.43 -8.99 0.01
C GLY A 74 -3.34 -10.20 0.20
N ARG A 75 -3.21 -11.19 -0.68
CA ARG A 75 -3.86 -12.50 -0.58
C ARG A 75 -2.91 -13.64 -0.97
N ALA A 76 -2.95 -14.73 -0.21
CA ALA A 76 -2.29 -15.99 -0.50
C ALA A 76 -3.18 -17.17 -0.05
N GLY A 77 -3.97 -17.72 -0.97
CA GLY A 77 -4.96 -18.74 -0.65
C GLY A 77 -6.06 -18.17 0.26
N SER A 78 -6.21 -18.73 1.46
CA SER A 78 -7.14 -18.23 2.49
C SER A 78 -6.57 -17.10 3.34
N ARG A 79 -5.27 -16.81 3.24
CA ARG A 79 -4.60 -15.78 4.05
C ARG A 79 -4.74 -14.43 3.37
N THR A 80 -4.94 -13.39 4.17
CA THR A 80 -4.93 -12.00 3.72
C THR A 80 -4.04 -11.15 4.62
N CYS A 81 -3.57 -10.02 4.11
CA CYS A 81 -2.92 -8.98 4.88
C CYS A 81 -3.34 -7.60 4.36
N LEU A 82 -3.22 -6.59 5.21
CA LEU A 82 -3.48 -5.20 4.90
C LEU A 82 -2.42 -4.37 5.60
N PHE A 83 -1.65 -3.61 4.83
CA PHE A 83 -0.70 -2.62 5.34
C PHE A 83 -1.08 -1.24 4.84
N GLU A 84 -0.96 -0.24 5.71
CA GLU A 84 -1.29 1.13 5.39
C GLU A 84 -0.34 2.08 6.08
N THR A 85 0.01 3.14 5.37
CA THR A 85 0.85 4.24 5.87
C THR A 85 0.23 5.57 5.48
N ALA A 86 0.38 6.58 6.34
CA ALA A 86 -0.05 7.93 6.04
C ALA A 86 0.99 8.64 5.17
N LYS A 87 0.53 9.39 4.17
CA LYS A 87 1.44 10.21 3.36
C LYS A 87 2.03 11.35 4.21
N PRO A 88 3.32 11.71 4.04
CA PRO A 88 4.00 12.69 4.88
C PRO A 88 3.28 14.04 4.97
N GLU A 89 2.72 14.53 3.87
CA GLU A 89 1.99 15.80 3.81
C GLU A 89 0.71 15.78 4.65
N TRP A 90 0.01 14.65 4.66
CA TRP A 90 -1.20 14.46 5.45
C TRP A 90 -0.86 14.31 6.94
N ALA A 91 0.16 13.52 7.26
CA ALA A 91 0.67 13.40 8.62
C ALA A 91 1.11 14.76 9.19
N ALA A 92 1.84 15.56 8.40
CA ALA A 92 2.24 16.91 8.78
C ALA A 92 1.03 17.84 9.00
N ARG A 93 -0.02 17.74 8.17
CA ARG A 93 -1.26 18.50 8.35
C ARG A 93 -1.97 18.12 9.65
N LEU A 94 -2.08 16.83 9.96
CA LEU A 94 -2.69 16.35 11.20
C LEU A 94 -1.90 16.81 12.44
N LEU A 95 -0.57 16.74 12.39
CA LEU A 95 0.28 17.22 13.49
C LEU A 95 0.13 18.73 13.71
N ARG A 96 0.06 19.54 12.64
CA ARG A 96 -0.23 20.98 12.75
C ARG A 96 -1.60 21.28 13.36
N GLN A 97 -2.62 20.54 12.99
CA GLN A 97 -3.97 20.70 13.56
C GLN A 97 -4.06 20.27 15.03
N ARG A 98 -3.11 19.44 15.48
CA ARG A 98 -3.05 18.94 16.85
C ARG A 98 -2.18 19.79 17.78
N GLN A 99 -1.50 20.83 17.32
CA GLN A 99 -0.81 21.76 18.22
C GLN A 99 -1.84 22.60 19.00
N PRO A 100 -1.97 22.44 20.33
CA PRO A 100 -2.65 23.43 21.13
C PRO A 100 -1.82 24.72 21.10
N LEU A 101 -2.50 25.86 21.01
CA LEU A 101 -1.93 27.20 21.17
C LEU A 101 -1.24 27.32 22.53
N LEU A 102 0.00 26.85 22.66
CA LEU A 102 0.91 27.23 23.75
C LEU A 102 1.69 28.49 23.35
N LEU A 103 0.94 29.51 22.95
CA LEU A 103 1.42 30.88 22.81
C LEU A 103 0.35 31.80 23.37
N ASN A 104 0.23 31.83 24.70
CA ASN A 104 -0.24 33.01 25.44
C ASN A 104 0.21 32.86 26.90
N GLY A 105 1.20 33.66 27.27
CA GLY A 105 1.75 33.70 28.62
C GLY A 105 2.86 34.73 28.72
N VAL A 106 2.53 35.98 28.41
CA VAL A 106 3.28 37.15 28.85
C VAL A 106 3.17 37.21 30.38
N TYR A 107 4.30 37.19 31.09
CA TYR A 107 4.56 37.95 32.32
C TYR A 107 6.07 38.06 32.56
#